data_AF-A0A423W6X7-F1
#
_entry.id   AF-A0A423W6X7-F1
#
_cell.length_a   1.000
_cell.length_b   1.000
_cell.length_c   1.000
_cell.angle_alpha   90.00
_cell.angle_beta   90.00
_cell.angle_gamma   90.00
#
_symmetry.space_group_name_H-M   'P 1'
#
loop_
_entity.id
_entity.type
_entity.pdbx_description
1 polymer ?
#
loop_
_entity_poly.entity_id
_entity_poly.type
_entity_poly.pdbx_seq_one_letter_code
_entity_poly.pdbx_strand_id
1 'polypeptide(L)'
;MLRKTWENLSYPLNPDVNSGDTRGVDVWPQTIQRDLGLRWDAARAYYYPVEGRNNLKLLKGTAVKLVWDNTGTKYSTFGTAEDNSDQTTASTNESLGQYAQLIASASHDGVNVSALDQIFRVQYELIFSKNVNISETLTDDISGYFQSVWWTILPCSRGSVHLGSGNQIDQPVIDPRYFLADVDMFSRIAIGKLAQNLWRTKPVGAYIVANLTAEPTSEEEWAQSIAGTYMSYPQNPHGIWAALI
;
A
#
# COMPACT_ATOMS: atom_id res chain seq x y z
N MET A 1 20.04 -10.26 -4.76
CA MET A 1 19.46 -11.55 -4.29
C MET A 1 17.94 -11.50 -4.37
N LEU A 2 17.31 -10.51 -3.74
CA LEU A 2 15.85 -10.29 -3.73
C LEU A 2 15.17 -10.32 -5.10
N ARG A 3 15.72 -9.60 -6.09
CA ARG A 3 15.22 -9.65 -7.48
C ARG A 3 15.07 -11.08 -8.03
N LYS A 4 16.09 -11.94 -7.87
CA LYS A 4 16.06 -13.32 -8.37
C LYS A 4 15.03 -14.18 -7.62
N THR A 5 14.78 -13.88 -6.34
CA THR A 5 13.76 -14.58 -5.55
C THR A 5 12.36 -14.29 -6.10
N TRP A 6 12.07 -13.01 -6.38
CA TRP A 6 10.80 -12.62 -7.00
C TRP A 6 10.63 -13.19 -8.42
N GLU A 7 11.69 -13.21 -9.22
CA GLU A 7 11.69 -13.86 -10.55
C GLU A 7 11.32 -15.35 -10.44
N ASN A 8 11.80 -16.07 -9.42
CA ASN A 8 11.43 -17.46 -9.16
C ASN A 8 9.97 -17.67 -8.72
N LEU A 9 9.30 -16.61 -8.25
CA LEU A 9 7.87 -16.57 -7.94
C LEU A 9 7.04 -16.05 -9.11
N SER A 10 7.59 -15.98 -10.32
CA SER A 10 6.92 -15.47 -11.53
C SER A 10 6.62 -13.96 -11.48
N TYR A 11 7.38 -13.18 -10.72
CA TYR A 11 7.36 -11.71 -10.74
C TYR A 11 8.63 -11.19 -11.43
N PRO A 12 8.58 -10.91 -12.75
CA PRO A 12 9.74 -10.41 -13.47
C PRO A 12 10.10 -8.98 -13.02
N LEU A 13 11.33 -8.55 -13.31
CA LEU A 13 11.69 -7.14 -13.20
C LEU A 13 10.81 -6.31 -14.15
N ASN A 14 10.11 -5.32 -13.61
CA ASN A 14 9.46 -4.26 -14.35
C ASN A 14 10.39 -3.04 -14.39
N PRO A 15 11.00 -2.71 -15.54
CA PRO A 15 11.95 -1.59 -15.64
C PRO A 15 11.25 -0.22 -15.67
N ASP A 16 9.94 -0.16 -15.86
CA ASP A 16 9.17 1.07 -15.90
C ASP A 16 7.71 0.83 -15.46
N VAL A 17 7.47 0.96 -14.16
CA VAL A 17 6.13 0.87 -13.56
C VAL A 17 5.18 1.99 -14.03
N ASN A 18 5.66 3.02 -14.72
CA ASN A 18 4.80 4.09 -15.26
C ASN A 18 4.32 3.80 -16.69
N SER A 19 4.72 2.67 -17.29
CA SER A 19 4.38 2.30 -18.66
C SER A 19 2.91 1.91 -18.88
N GLY A 20 2.12 1.82 -17.80
CA GLY A 20 0.74 1.36 -17.81
C GLY A 20 0.58 -0.14 -17.53
N ASP A 21 1.67 -0.90 -17.54
CA ASP A 21 1.76 -2.24 -16.98
C ASP A 21 2.64 -2.19 -15.73
N THR A 22 2.02 -2.42 -14.58
CA THR A 22 2.63 -2.24 -13.26
C THR A 22 2.99 -3.57 -12.60
N ARG A 23 2.82 -4.71 -13.30
CA ARG A 23 3.09 -6.03 -12.71
C ARG A 23 4.59 -6.27 -12.61
N GLY A 24 5.06 -6.83 -11.49
CA GLY A 24 6.44 -7.26 -11.31
C GLY A 24 7.18 -6.52 -10.20
N VAL A 25 8.51 -6.53 -10.29
CA VAL A 25 9.43 -5.96 -9.30
C VAL A 25 10.13 -4.75 -9.87
N ASP A 26 10.17 -3.65 -9.13
CA ASP A 26 10.92 -2.47 -9.53
C ASP A 26 11.81 -1.95 -8.39
N VAL A 27 12.86 -1.22 -8.77
CA VAL A 27 13.61 -0.38 -7.84
C VAL A 27 12.87 0.94 -7.77
N TRP A 28 12.25 1.18 -6.62
CA TRP A 28 11.41 2.32 -6.26
C TRP A 28 11.53 3.49 -7.24
N PRO A 29 10.46 3.92 -7.95
CA PRO A 29 10.53 4.99 -8.93
C PRO A 29 11.06 6.24 -8.24
N GLN A 30 12.34 6.49 -8.43
CA GLN A 30 12.97 7.63 -7.84
C GLN A 30 12.57 8.81 -8.69
N THR A 31 12.20 9.90 -8.04
CA THR A 31 12.07 11.20 -8.69
C THR A 31 13.43 11.69 -9.16
N ILE A 32 14.31 10.86 -9.71
CA ILE A 32 15.70 11.17 -10.03
C ILE A 32 15.96 10.81 -11.48
N GLN A 33 16.30 11.82 -12.29
CA GLN A 33 16.93 11.63 -13.57
C GLN A 33 18.41 11.34 -13.36
N ARG A 34 18.75 10.04 -13.38
CA ARG A 34 20.12 9.54 -13.14
C ARG A 34 21.17 10.24 -14.00
N ASP A 35 20.93 10.34 -15.31
CA ASP A 35 21.93 10.83 -16.28
C ASP A 35 22.23 12.32 -16.14
N LEU A 36 21.30 13.09 -15.54
CA LEU A 36 21.50 14.49 -15.22
C LEU A 36 21.85 14.73 -13.75
N GLY A 37 21.84 13.68 -12.91
CA GLY A 37 21.98 13.80 -11.46
C GLY A 37 20.89 14.67 -10.82
N LEU A 38 19.72 14.79 -11.45
CA LEU A 38 18.66 15.71 -11.03
C LEU A 38 17.55 14.96 -10.31
N ARG A 39 17.24 15.35 -9.07
CA ARG A 39 15.99 14.96 -8.42
C ARG A 39 14.87 15.94 -8.81
N TRP A 40 13.68 15.47 -9.13
CA TRP A 40 12.46 16.25 -9.13
C TRP A 40 12.29 16.83 -7.74
N ASP A 41 12.38 18.14 -7.65
CA ASP A 41 12.21 18.88 -6.40
C ASP A 41 10.96 19.75 -6.47
N ALA A 42 10.49 20.16 -5.29
CA ALA A 42 9.31 20.99 -5.18
C ALA A 42 9.46 22.32 -5.95
N ALA A 43 10.68 22.82 -6.13
CA ALA A 43 10.89 24.03 -6.92
C ALA A 43 10.64 23.76 -8.42
N ARG A 44 11.12 22.65 -8.98
CA ARG A 44 10.81 22.27 -10.37
C ARG A 44 9.33 22.01 -10.62
N ALA A 45 8.66 21.32 -9.70
CA ALA A 45 7.25 20.99 -9.87
C ALA A 45 6.32 22.19 -9.64
N TYR A 46 6.62 23.03 -8.64
CA TYR A 46 5.66 24.02 -8.12
C TYR A 46 6.17 25.46 -8.12
N TYR A 47 7.48 25.71 -8.20
CA TYR A 47 8.05 27.07 -8.17
C TYR A 47 8.42 27.58 -9.56
N TYR A 48 9.29 26.92 -10.32
CA TYR A 48 9.78 27.39 -11.62
C TYR A 48 8.65 27.70 -12.63
N PRO A 49 7.54 26.93 -12.69
CA PRO A 49 6.42 27.29 -13.57
C PRO A 49 5.71 28.61 -13.20
N VAL A 50 5.90 29.11 -11.97
CA VAL A 50 5.19 30.27 -11.42
C VAL A 50 6.12 31.31 -10.77
N GLU A 51 7.44 31.19 -10.96
CA GLU A 51 8.47 32.02 -10.33
C GLU A 51 8.28 33.51 -10.63
N GLY A 52 7.69 33.85 -11.79
CA GLY A 52 7.39 35.22 -12.18
C GLY A 52 6.20 35.88 -11.46
N ARG A 53 5.53 35.20 -10.51
CA ARG A 53 4.39 35.79 -9.78
C ARG A 53 4.86 36.77 -8.70
N ASN A 54 4.39 38.02 -8.79
CA ASN A 54 4.77 39.10 -7.88
C ASN A 54 4.42 38.87 -6.39
N ASN A 55 3.55 37.91 -6.09
CA ASN A 55 3.11 37.58 -4.73
C ASN A 55 3.86 36.39 -4.10
N LEU A 56 4.94 35.88 -4.72
CA LEU A 56 5.73 34.77 -4.23
C LEU A 56 7.10 35.26 -3.70
N LYS A 57 7.48 34.85 -2.48
CA LYS A 57 8.77 35.22 -1.87
C LYS A 57 9.60 33.96 -1.58
N LEU A 58 10.81 33.89 -2.15
CA LEU A 58 11.76 32.80 -1.90
C LEU A 58 12.62 33.10 -0.67
N LEU A 59 12.57 32.21 0.33
CA LEU A 59 13.47 32.24 1.48
C LEU A 59 14.67 31.33 1.20
N LYS A 60 15.88 31.89 1.12
CA LYS A 60 17.10 31.15 0.79
C LYS A 60 17.80 30.67 2.07
N GLY A 61 17.94 29.36 2.23
CA GLY A 61 18.75 28.72 3.27
C GLY A 61 19.63 27.62 2.66
N THR A 62 20.75 27.28 3.30
CA THR A 62 21.71 26.27 2.81
C THR A 62 21.82 25.13 3.81
N ALA A 63 21.48 23.91 3.38
CA ALA A 63 21.83 22.70 4.12
C ALA A 63 23.30 22.37 3.86
N VAL A 64 24.12 22.30 4.92
CA VAL A 64 25.59 22.18 4.81
C VAL A 64 26.10 20.74 4.98
N LYS A 65 25.22 19.79 5.30
CA LYS A 65 25.62 18.40 5.57
C LYS A 65 24.51 17.44 5.15
N LEU A 66 24.84 16.53 4.25
CA LEU A 66 24.05 15.35 3.92
C LEU A 66 24.78 14.14 4.49
N VAL A 67 24.10 13.37 5.34
CA VAL A 67 24.61 12.10 5.87
C VAL A 67 23.90 11.00 5.10
N TRP A 68 24.62 10.36 4.18
CA TRP A 68 24.13 9.18 3.47
C TRP A 68 24.42 7.94 4.29
N ASP A 69 23.42 7.08 4.41
CA ASP A 69 23.51 5.78 5.05
C ASP A 69 23.56 4.69 3.95
N ASN A 70 24.43 3.69 4.11
CA ASN A 70 24.55 2.54 3.20
C ASN A 70 23.53 1.45 3.56
N THR A 71 22.32 1.83 3.99
CA THR A 71 21.26 0.88 4.32
C THR A 71 20.68 0.22 3.07
N GLY A 72 20.15 -1.00 3.26
CA GLY A 72 19.76 -1.98 2.25
C GLY A 72 18.95 -1.50 1.05
N THR A 73 18.90 -2.35 0.02
CA THR A 73 18.13 -2.04 -1.18
C THR A 73 16.67 -2.41 -0.96
N LYS A 74 15.82 -1.39 -0.88
CA LYS A 74 14.37 -1.55 -0.83
C LYS A 74 13.81 -1.92 -2.20
N TYR A 75 13.02 -2.98 -2.25
CA TYR A 75 12.27 -3.40 -3.43
C TYR A 75 10.78 -3.19 -3.18
N SER A 76 10.06 -2.69 -4.18
CA SER A 76 8.59 -2.72 -4.19
C SER A 76 8.12 -3.77 -5.19
N THR A 77 7.17 -4.58 -4.75
CA THR A 77 6.53 -5.62 -5.56
C THR A 77 5.04 -5.41 -5.53
N PHE A 78 4.43 -5.41 -6.71
CA PHE A 78 2.99 -5.25 -6.83
C PHE A 78 2.33 -6.53 -7.33
N GLY A 79 1.28 -6.95 -6.63
CA GLY A 79 0.51 -8.16 -6.95
C GLY A 79 -0.87 -7.83 -7.49
N THR A 80 -1.40 -8.71 -8.35
CA THR A 80 -2.74 -8.61 -8.92
C THR A 80 -3.70 -9.63 -8.28
N ALA A 81 -4.96 -9.64 -8.70
CA ALA A 81 -5.93 -10.64 -8.22
C ALA A 81 -5.56 -12.08 -8.63
N GLU A 82 -4.89 -12.25 -9.77
CA GLU A 82 -4.45 -13.56 -10.26
C GLU A 82 -3.42 -14.21 -9.35
N ASP A 83 -2.58 -13.39 -8.72
CA ASP A 83 -1.56 -13.83 -7.77
C ASP A 83 -2.17 -14.30 -6.42
N ASN A 84 -3.47 -14.07 -6.20
CA ASN A 84 -4.20 -14.32 -4.96
C ASN A 84 -5.36 -15.33 -5.15
N SER A 85 -5.18 -16.29 -6.07
CA SER A 85 -6.23 -17.10 -6.73
C SER A 85 -7.16 -17.96 -5.87
N ASP A 86 -6.98 -18.01 -4.55
CA ASP A 86 -7.66 -19.03 -3.75
C ASP A 86 -9.10 -18.68 -3.32
N GLN A 87 -9.56 -17.42 -3.30
CA GLN A 87 -10.91 -17.12 -2.78
C GLN A 87 -11.67 -15.86 -3.28
N THR A 88 -11.16 -15.07 -4.23
CA THR A 88 -11.60 -13.65 -4.33
C THR A 88 -12.49 -13.28 -5.52
N THR A 89 -12.51 -14.00 -6.64
CA THR A 89 -13.19 -13.47 -7.84
C THR A 89 -14.72 -13.56 -7.79
N ALA A 90 -15.28 -14.70 -7.37
CA ALA A 90 -16.73 -14.91 -7.42
C ALA A 90 -17.48 -14.26 -6.23
N SER A 91 -16.94 -14.40 -5.02
CA SER A 91 -17.52 -13.84 -3.79
C SER A 91 -17.56 -12.30 -3.79
N THR A 92 -16.59 -11.65 -4.43
CA THR A 92 -16.49 -10.18 -4.42
C THR A 92 -17.57 -9.52 -5.27
N ASN A 93 -17.89 -10.03 -6.48
CA ASN A 93 -18.88 -9.38 -7.37
C ASN A 93 -20.29 -9.39 -6.77
N GLU A 94 -20.66 -10.51 -6.14
CA GLU A 94 -21.97 -10.68 -5.50
C GLU A 94 -22.10 -9.80 -4.25
N SER A 95 -20.98 -9.51 -3.58
CA SER A 95 -20.94 -8.74 -2.33
C SER A 95 -20.84 -7.23 -2.53
N LEU A 96 -20.59 -6.72 -3.74
CA LEU A 96 -20.39 -5.26 -3.97
C LEU A 96 -21.58 -4.42 -3.49
N GLY A 97 -22.80 -4.87 -3.78
CA GLY A 97 -24.02 -4.19 -3.33
C GLY A 97 -24.18 -4.23 -1.80
N GLN A 98 -23.77 -5.35 -1.17
CA GLN A 98 -23.75 -5.47 0.28
C GLN A 98 -22.73 -4.52 0.91
N TYR A 99 -21.53 -4.38 0.33
CA TYR A 99 -20.53 -3.43 0.81
C TYR A 99 -21.02 -1.98 0.67
N ALA A 100 -21.65 -1.64 -0.46
CA ALA A 100 -22.23 -0.32 -0.66
C ALA A 100 -23.29 0.01 0.41
N GLN A 101 -24.19 -0.94 0.70
CA GLN A 101 -25.19 -0.77 1.75
C GLN A 101 -24.56 -0.67 3.14
N LEU A 102 -23.61 -1.54 3.46
CA LEU A 102 -22.92 -1.57 4.74
C LEU A 102 -22.20 -0.24 5.02
N ILE A 103 -21.51 0.30 4.02
CA ILE A 103 -20.76 1.55 4.12
C ILE A 103 -21.69 2.75 4.23
N ALA A 104 -22.81 2.77 3.48
CA ALA A 104 -23.82 3.81 3.60
C ALA A 104 -24.43 3.83 5.00
N SER A 105 -24.85 2.68 5.50
CA SER A 105 -25.39 2.54 6.86
C SER A 105 -24.37 2.97 7.93
N ALA A 106 -23.11 2.54 7.81
CA ALA A 106 -22.04 2.94 8.72
C ALA A 106 -21.78 4.46 8.68
N SER A 107 -22.08 5.11 7.56
CA SER A 107 -21.92 6.56 7.36
C SER A 107 -23.22 7.35 7.65
N HIS A 108 -24.17 6.75 8.35
CA HIS A 108 -25.49 7.35 8.65
C HIS A 108 -26.22 7.85 7.39
N ASP A 109 -26.13 7.08 6.30
CA ASP A 109 -26.67 7.41 4.98
C ASP A 109 -26.12 8.71 4.37
N GLY A 110 -24.98 9.18 4.87
CA GLY A 110 -24.27 10.36 4.35
C GLY A 110 -23.59 10.13 2.99
N VAL A 111 -23.60 8.90 2.48
CA VAL A 111 -23.07 8.51 1.17
C VAL A 111 -24.12 7.73 0.39
N ASN A 112 -24.20 7.99 -0.92
CA ASN A 112 -25.22 7.38 -1.78
C ASN A 112 -24.85 5.93 -2.13
N VAL A 113 -25.76 4.99 -1.83
CA VAL A 113 -25.57 3.55 -2.08
C VAL A 113 -25.31 3.26 -3.57
N SER A 114 -26.10 3.84 -4.49
CA SER A 114 -25.92 3.62 -5.93
C SER A 114 -24.57 4.11 -6.43
N ALA A 115 -24.08 5.24 -5.90
CA ALA A 115 -22.77 5.77 -6.24
C ALA A 115 -21.64 4.85 -5.72
N LEU A 116 -21.77 4.33 -4.50
CA LEU A 116 -20.81 3.37 -3.95
C LEU A 116 -20.78 2.06 -4.75
N ASP A 117 -21.94 1.51 -5.08
CA ASP A 117 -22.04 0.31 -5.93
C ASP A 117 -21.38 0.54 -7.29
N GLN A 118 -21.61 1.70 -7.92
CA GLN A 118 -20.95 2.05 -9.18
C GLN A 118 -19.43 2.14 -9.04
N ILE A 119 -18.92 2.78 -7.97
CA ILE A 119 -17.47 2.85 -7.69
C ILE A 119 -16.89 1.44 -7.55
N PHE A 120 -17.54 0.58 -6.79
CA PHE A 120 -17.07 -0.78 -6.56
C PHE A 120 -17.13 -1.65 -7.81
N ARG A 121 -18.12 -1.45 -8.69
CA ARG A 121 -18.16 -2.13 -10.01
C ARG A 121 -17.00 -1.71 -10.90
N VAL A 122 -16.69 -0.41 -10.97
CA VAL A 122 -15.53 0.08 -11.73
C VAL A 122 -14.24 -0.50 -11.14
N GLN A 123 -14.10 -0.50 -9.81
CA GLN A 123 -12.95 -1.09 -9.14
C GLN A 123 -12.84 -2.59 -9.43
N TYR A 124 -13.94 -3.33 -9.38
CA TYR A 124 -14.00 -4.75 -9.71
C TYR A 124 -13.58 -5.01 -11.17
N GLU A 125 -14.08 -4.22 -12.12
CA GLU A 125 -13.68 -4.34 -13.54
C GLU A 125 -12.18 -4.05 -13.73
N LEU A 126 -11.63 -3.03 -13.06
CA LEU A 126 -10.20 -2.75 -13.09
C LEU A 126 -9.40 -3.94 -12.56
N ILE A 127 -9.80 -4.50 -11.42
CA ILE A 127 -9.10 -5.59 -10.76
C ILE A 127 -9.14 -6.86 -11.61
N PHE A 128 -10.33 -7.32 -12.00
CA PHE A 128 -10.51 -8.65 -12.58
C PHE A 128 -10.54 -8.66 -14.10
N SER A 129 -10.87 -7.54 -14.76
CA SER A 129 -10.90 -7.45 -16.23
C SER A 129 -9.69 -6.72 -16.82
N LYS A 130 -9.07 -5.80 -16.06
CA LYS A 130 -7.87 -5.06 -16.49
C LYS A 130 -6.59 -5.49 -15.76
N ASN A 131 -6.69 -6.44 -14.83
CA ASN A 131 -5.57 -6.99 -14.07
C ASN A 131 -4.72 -5.92 -13.37
N VAL A 132 -5.36 -4.87 -12.85
CA VAL A 132 -4.62 -3.84 -12.09
C VAL A 132 -4.11 -4.42 -10.77
N ASN A 133 -3.05 -3.80 -10.26
CA ASN A 133 -2.47 -4.18 -8.97
C ASN A 133 -3.47 -3.94 -7.83
N ILE A 134 -3.51 -4.88 -6.89
CA ILE A 134 -4.34 -4.81 -5.68
C ILE A 134 -3.52 -4.80 -4.39
N SER A 135 -2.21 -5.05 -4.51
CA SER A 135 -1.29 -5.05 -3.39
C SER A 135 0.04 -4.41 -3.71
N GLU A 136 0.71 -3.95 -2.66
CA GLU A 136 2.11 -3.58 -2.68
C GLU A 136 2.82 -4.25 -1.50
N THR A 137 4.02 -4.78 -1.76
CA THR A 137 4.92 -5.35 -0.77
C THR A 137 6.28 -4.69 -0.93
N LEU A 138 6.67 -3.94 0.10
CA LEU A 138 8.05 -3.52 0.29
C LEU A 138 8.85 -4.62 0.93
N THR A 139 10.08 -4.79 0.46
CA THR A 139 11.04 -5.73 1.01
C THR A 139 12.37 -5.02 1.20
N ASP A 140 13.00 -5.21 2.36
CA ASP A 140 14.26 -4.59 2.72
C ASP A 140 15.17 -5.54 3.51
N ASP A 141 16.47 -5.29 3.43
CA ASP A 141 17.52 -5.91 4.22
C ASP A 141 18.18 -4.85 5.14
N ILE A 142 17.58 -4.62 6.32
CA ILE A 142 18.09 -3.63 7.27
C ILE A 142 18.94 -4.32 8.33
N SER A 143 20.22 -3.96 8.39
CA SER A 143 21.12 -4.32 9.51
C SER A 143 21.16 -5.81 9.87
N GLY A 144 21.12 -6.69 8.86
CA GLY A 144 21.13 -8.14 9.05
C GLY A 144 19.76 -8.78 9.25
N TYR A 145 18.69 -7.99 9.21
CA TYR A 145 17.30 -8.45 9.21
C TYR A 145 16.72 -8.36 7.81
N PHE A 146 15.91 -9.34 7.45
CA PHE A 146 15.06 -9.30 6.28
C PHE A 146 13.64 -8.99 6.73
N GLN A 147 13.02 -7.98 6.14
CA GLN A 147 11.65 -7.60 6.47
C GLN A 147 10.83 -7.34 5.21
N SER A 148 9.54 -7.65 5.32
CA SER A 148 8.54 -7.18 4.36
C SER A 148 7.55 -6.29 5.09
N VAL A 149 7.05 -5.27 4.39
CA VAL A 149 5.87 -4.52 4.78
C VAL A 149 4.93 -4.54 3.59
N TRP A 150 3.66 -4.86 3.80
CA TRP A 150 2.71 -5.03 2.71
C TRP A 150 1.40 -4.30 3.02
N TRP A 151 0.61 -3.98 2.00
CA TRP A 151 -0.75 -3.42 2.10
C TRP A 151 -1.58 -3.65 0.84
N THR A 152 -2.90 -3.59 1.03
CA THR A 152 -3.89 -3.54 -0.06
C THR A 152 -3.97 -2.12 -0.59
N ILE A 153 -3.89 -1.93 -1.91
CA ILE A 153 -3.89 -0.59 -2.53
C ILE A 153 -5.27 -0.17 -3.08
N LEU A 154 -6.22 -1.11 -3.18
CA LEU A 154 -7.60 -0.86 -3.61
C LEU A 154 -8.61 -1.44 -2.59
N PRO A 155 -8.69 -0.90 -1.36
CA PRO A 155 -9.65 -1.37 -0.36
C PRO A 155 -11.09 -0.96 -0.71
N CYS A 156 -12.06 -1.77 -0.31
CA CYS A 156 -13.49 -1.46 -0.40
C CYS A 156 -14.00 -0.71 0.84
N SER A 157 -13.43 -0.90 2.02
CA SER A 157 -13.85 -0.19 3.24
C SER A 157 -13.72 1.33 3.08
N ARG A 158 -14.63 2.07 3.71
CA ARG A 158 -14.61 3.53 3.75
C ARG A 158 -14.87 4.00 5.18
N GLY A 159 -13.96 4.84 5.67
CA GLY A 159 -14.06 5.50 6.95
C GLY A 159 -14.85 6.81 6.88
N SER A 160 -14.76 7.58 7.96
CA SER A 160 -15.36 8.89 8.10
C SER A 160 -14.43 9.83 8.88
N VAL A 161 -14.59 11.13 8.61
CA VAL A 161 -13.97 12.19 9.38
C VAL A 161 -15.04 13.24 9.64
N HIS A 162 -15.35 13.48 10.90
CA HIS A 162 -16.37 14.43 11.32
C HIS A 162 -15.85 15.33 12.44
N LEU A 163 -16.44 16.52 12.58
CA LEU A 163 -16.21 17.34 13.77
C LEU A 163 -16.75 16.59 15.00
N GLY A 164 -15.91 16.41 16.03
CA GLY A 164 -16.38 15.83 17.30
C GLY A 164 -17.30 16.78 18.06
N SER A 165 -17.07 18.09 17.92
CA SER A 165 -17.98 19.14 18.37
C SER A 165 -17.74 20.42 17.57
N GLY A 166 -18.73 21.33 17.54
CA GLY A 166 -18.58 22.63 16.86
C GLY A 166 -17.47 23.53 17.44
N ASN A 167 -17.00 23.24 18.66
CA ASN A 167 -15.98 24.02 19.36
C ASN A 167 -14.59 23.37 19.34
N GLN A 168 -14.45 22.19 18.71
CA GLN A 168 -13.20 21.44 18.63
C GLN A 168 -12.83 21.16 17.17
N ILE A 169 -12.75 22.23 16.37
CA ILE A 169 -12.51 22.15 14.92
C ILE A 169 -11.17 21.48 14.55
N ASP A 170 -10.19 21.54 15.45
CA ASP A 170 -8.86 20.95 15.27
C ASP A 170 -8.73 19.52 15.83
N GLN A 171 -9.84 18.94 16.31
CA GLN A 171 -9.89 17.57 16.85
C GLN A 171 -11.02 16.79 16.18
N PRO A 172 -10.89 16.46 14.88
CA PRO A 172 -11.89 15.67 14.21
C PRO A 172 -11.95 14.26 14.79
N VAL A 173 -13.14 13.69 14.83
CA VAL A 173 -13.35 12.26 15.04
C VAL A 173 -13.00 11.56 13.74
N ILE A 174 -11.93 10.77 13.76
CA ILE A 174 -11.44 9.98 12.63
C ILE A 174 -11.79 8.52 12.90
N ASP A 175 -12.59 7.94 12.03
CA ASP A 175 -12.95 6.53 12.09
C ASP A 175 -12.67 5.89 10.72
N PRO A 176 -11.49 5.27 10.53
CA PRO A 176 -11.12 4.67 9.25
C PRO A 176 -11.94 3.44 8.85
N ARG A 177 -12.60 2.77 9.81
CA ARG A 177 -13.38 1.53 9.62
C ARG A 177 -12.62 0.47 8.83
N TYR A 178 -11.38 0.22 9.22
CA TYR A 178 -10.57 -0.83 8.59
C TYR A 178 -11.30 -2.16 8.64
N PHE A 179 -11.29 -2.88 7.50
CA PHE A 179 -11.89 -4.21 7.36
C PHE A 179 -13.42 -4.26 7.54
N LEU A 180 -14.12 -3.13 7.36
CA LEU A 180 -15.58 -3.10 7.31
C LEU A 180 -16.10 -3.98 6.15
N ALA A 181 -15.46 -3.91 4.99
CA ALA A 181 -15.63 -4.88 3.92
C ALA A 181 -14.63 -6.03 4.12
N ASP A 182 -15.14 -7.26 4.25
CA ASP A 182 -14.34 -8.46 4.52
C ASP A 182 -13.32 -8.78 3.40
N VAL A 183 -13.60 -8.37 2.15
CA VAL A 183 -12.65 -8.46 1.02
C VAL A 183 -11.31 -7.79 1.31
N ASP A 184 -11.28 -6.74 2.15
CA ASP A 184 -10.04 -6.08 2.53
C ASP A 184 -9.17 -6.99 3.39
N MET A 185 -9.78 -7.77 4.29
CA MET A 185 -9.07 -8.76 5.11
C MET A 185 -8.59 -9.92 4.24
N PHE A 186 -9.42 -10.43 3.34
CA PHE A 186 -9.01 -11.51 2.42
C PHE A 186 -7.81 -11.11 1.56
N SER A 187 -7.83 -9.91 0.99
CA SER A 187 -6.69 -9.35 0.26
C SER A 187 -5.44 -9.30 1.17
N ARG A 188 -5.58 -8.82 2.40
CA ARG A 188 -4.48 -8.70 3.36
C ARG A 188 -3.85 -10.05 3.72
N ILE A 189 -4.67 -11.07 3.94
CA ILE A 189 -4.24 -12.43 4.25
C ILE A 189 -3.47 -13.03 3.07
N ALA A 190 -4.00 -12.88 1.85
CA ALA A 190 -3.35 -13.42 0.66
C ALA A 190 -1.96 -12.82 0.43
N ILE A 191 -1.82 -11.49 0.57
CA ILE A 191 -0.53 -10.80 0.45
C ILE A 191 0.42 -11.21 1.58
N GLY A 192 -0.08 -11.39 2.81
CA GLY A 192 0.71 -11.88 3.95
C GLY A 192 1.27 -13.28 3.71
N LYS A 193 0.45 -14.20 3.19
CA LYS A 193 0.89 -15.55 2.78
C LYS A 193 1.97 -15.49 1.70
N LEU A 194 1.83 -14.60 0.71
CA LEU A 194 2.84 -14.39 -0.33
C LEU A 194 4.15 -13.85 0.27
N ALA A 195 4.09 -12.85 1.14
CA ALA A 195 5.26 -12.28 1.83
C ALA A 195 5.96 -13.32 2.72
N GLN A 196 5.21 -14.18 3.42
CA GLN A 196 5.78 -15.28 4.19
C GLN A 196 6.49 -16.30 3.27
N ASN A 197 5.89 -16.62 2.12
CA ASN A 197 6.46 -17.56 1.16
C ASN A 197 7.75 -17.03 0.48
N LEU A 198 7.84 -15.71 0.26
CA LEU A 198 9.04 -15.05 -0.26
C LEU A 198 10.29 -15.44 0.53
N TRP A 199 10.22 -15.37 1.86
CA TRP A 199 11.34 -15.64 2.75
C TRP A 199 11.77 -17.10 2.78
N ARG A 200 10.87 -18.02 2.40
CA ARG A 200 11.16 -19.46 2.27
C ARG A 200 11.73 -19.81 0.90
N THR A 201 11.65 -18.89 -0.07
CA THR A 201 12.02 -19.14 -1.46
C THR A 201 13.50 -18.84 -1.73
N LYS A 202 14.18 -19.72 -2.47
CA LYS A 202 15.58 -19.49 -2.89
C LYS A 202 15.68 -18.33 -3.90
N PRO A 203 16.79 -17.57 -3.91
CA PRO A 203 17.99 -17.76 -3.09
C PRO A 203 17.87 -17.28 -1.64
N VAL A 204 16.93 -16.39 -1.32
CA VAL A 204 16.82 -15.76 0.01
C VAL A 204 16.62 -16.77 1.14
N GLY A 205 15.78 -17.78 0.94
CA GLY A 205 15.52 -18.81 1.95
C GLY A 205 16.74 -19.61 2.39
N ALA A 206 17.84 -19.61 1.63
CA ALA A 206 19.10 -20.21 2.07
C ALA A 206 19.86 -19.37 3.12
N TYR A 207 19.46 -18.11 3.33
CA TYR A 207 20.06 -17.17 4.28
C TYR A 207 19.16 -16.89 5.50
N ILE A 208 17.91 -17.35 5.47
CA ILE A 208 16.99 -17.20 6.60
C ILE A 208 17.32 -18.25 7.65
N VAL A 209 17.80 -17.79 8.81
CA VAL A 209 18.20 -18.66 9.94
C VAL A 209 17.16 -18.75 11.04
N ALA A 210 16.25 -17.78 11.12
CA ALA A 210 15.16 -17.74 12.09
C ALA A 210 14.02 -16.84 11.57
N ASN A 211 12.79 -17.12 11.99
CA ASN A 211 11.68 -16.19 11.90
C ASN A 211 11.50 -15.47 13.24
N LEU A 212 11.33 -14.15 13.21
CA LEU A 212 11.21 -13.28 14.38
C LEU A 212 9.78 -12.77 14.57
N THR A 213 8.87 -13.01 13.62
CA THR A 213 7.48 -12.58 13.67
C THR A 213 6.55 -13.77 13.93
N ALA A 214 5.26 -13.49 14.13
CA ALA A 214 4.23 -14.54 14.13
C ALA A 214 4.28 -15.36 12.83
N GLU A 215 4.00 -16.66 12.94
CA GLU A 215 3.76 -17.56 11.81
C GLU A 215 2.32 -18.07 11.81
N PRO A 216 1.34 -17.25 11.37
CA PRO A 216 -0.02 -17.73 11.24
C PRO A 216 -0.10 -18.88 10.24
N THR A 217 -0.86 -19.91 10.60
CA THR A 217 -1.08 -21.13 9.82
C THR A 217 -2.53 -21.28 9.37
N SER A 218 -3.46 -20.57 10.02
CA SER A 218 -4.88 -20.51 9.65
C SER A 218 -5.33 -19.09 9.28
N GLU A 219 -6.45 -18.96 8.57
CA GLU A 219 -7.01 -17.65 8.22
C GLU A 219 -7.43 -16.84 9.44
N GLU A 220 -7.89 -17.51 10.50
CA GLU A 220 -8.22 -16.87 11.77
C GLU A 220 -6.97 -16.31 12.45
N GLU A 221 -5.88 -17.08 12.51
CA GLU A 221 -4.60 -16.60 13.04
C GLU A 221 -4.05 -15.44 12.21
N TRP A 222 -4.21 -15.49 10.89
CA TRP A 222 -3.82 -14.40 10.00
C TRP A 222 -4.65 -13.14 10.29
N ALA A 223 -5.97 -13.26 10.38
CA ALA A 223 -6.86 -12.14 10.67
C ALA A 223 -6.55 -11.51 12.04
N GLN A 224 -6.30 -12.32 13.06
CA GLN A 224 -5.91 -11.86 14.40
C GLN A 224 -4.55 -11.15 14.38
N SER A 225 -3.55 -11.73 13.72
CA SER A 225 -2.22 -11.14 13.56
C SER A 225 -2.29 -9.78 12.86
N ILE A 226 -3.03 -9.72 11.74
CA ILE A 226 -3.24 -8.48 10.98
C ILE A 226 -3.94 -7.45 11.86
N ALA A 227 -5.07 -7.78 12.48
CA ALA A 227 -5.81 -6.84 13.33
C ALA A 227 -4.97 -6.31 14.51
N GLY A 228 -4.14 -7.18 15.12
CA GLY A 228 -3.24 -6.80 16.21
C GLY A 228 -2.13 -5.82 15.84
N THR A 229 -1.86 -5.63 14.54
CA THR A 229 -0.82 -4.72 14.05
C THR A 229 -1.33 -3.34 13.63
N TYR A 230 -2.65 -3.16 13.59
CA TYR A 230 -3.27 -1.85 13.39
C TYR A 230 -3.29 -1.10 14.73
N MET A 231 -2.16 -0.48 15.07
CA MET A 231 -2.06 0.37 16.26
C MET A 231 -2.93 1.63 16.13
N SER A 232 -3.56 2.02 17.24
CA SER A 232 -4.11 3.35 17.47
C SER A 232 -3.00 4.42 17.44
N TYR A 233 -3.06 5.33 16.45
CA TYR A 233 -2.50 6.72 16.31
C TYR A 233 -1.38 7.24 17.27
N PRO A 234 -0.38 8.09 16.85
CA PRO A 234 -0.37 9.05 15.73
C PRO A 234 0.94 9.01 14.91
N GLN A 235 1.20 7.98 14.11
CA GLN A 235 2.35 7.94 13.19
C GLN A 235 2.00 7.38 11.80
N ASN A 236 0.75 7.52 11.37
CA ASN A 236 0.34 7.09 10.04
C ASN A 236 0.11 8.30 9.13
N PRO A 237 1.12 8.79 8.39
CA PRO A 237 1.01 10.02 7.60
C PRO A 237 0.13 9.87 6.34
N HIS A 238 -0.38 8.67 6.06
CA HIS A 238 -1.45 8.47 5.09
C HIS A 238 -2.48 7.52 5.71
N GLY A 239 -3.78 7.73 5.56
CA GLY A 239 -4.81 6.81 6.08
C GLY A 239 -4.87 5.42 5.42
N ILE A 240 -3.72 4.81 5.08
CA ILE A 240 -3.57 3.58 4.27
C ILE A 240 -2.42 2.64 4.70
N TRP A 241 -1.60 2.93 5.73
CA TRP A 241 -0.48 2.02 6.08
C TRP A 241 -0.73 1.25 7.37
N ALA A 242 -0.54 -0.07 7.35
CA ALA A 242 -0.19 -0.84 8.55
C ALA A 242 1.11 -1.57 8.28
N ALA A 243 2.08 -1.38 9.18
CA ALA A 243 3.38 -2.02 9.16
C ALA A 243 3.46 -3.07 10.27
N LEU A 244 4.01 -4.23 9.94
CA LEU A 244 4.61 -5.12 10.91
C LEU A 244 6.11 -4.76 10.99
N ILE A 245 6.63 -4.60 12.21
CA ILE A 245 8.08 -4.64 12.49
C ILE A 245 8.42 -6.07 12.89
#